data_AF-A0AAV5TA60-F1
#
_entry.id   AF-A0AAV5TA60-F1
#
_cell.length_a   1.000
_cell.length_b   1.000
_cell.length_c   1.000
_cell.angle_alpha   90.00
_cell.angle_beta   90.00
_cell.angle_gamma   90.00
#
_symmetry.space_group_name_H-M   'P 1'
#
loop_
_entity.id
_entity.type
_entity.pdbx_description
1 polymer ?
#
loop_
_entity_poly.entity_id
_entity_poly.type
_entity_poly.pdbx_seq_one_letter_code
_entity_poly.pdbx_strand_id
1 'polypeptide(L)'
;PVQPPMRNCLICSVQISECHLGVDCCLACSAFYKRTINLNKESLKCKMGTDDCTEFKAISSCRKCRFLKLCEVLEQSANPSKDQETDK
;
A
#
# COMPACT_ATOMS: atom_id res chain seq x y z
N PRO A 1 -13.52 -27.36 1.80
CA PRO A 1 -12.60 -26.26 2.18
C PRO A 1 -13.19 -24.92 1.76
N VAL A 2 -13.65 -24.11 2.72
CA VAL A 2 -14.07 -22.72 2.46
C VAL A 2 -12.82 -21.94 2.11
N GLN A 3 -12.72 -21.45 0.87
CA GLN A 3 -11.59 -20.64 0.44
C GLN A 3 -11.80 -19.23 1.01
N PRO A 4 -10.82 -18.63 1.71
CA PRO A 4 -10.98 -17.28 2.23
C PRO A 4 -11.19 -16.29 1.07
N PRO A 5 -11.96 -15.21 1.28
CA PRO A 5 -12.20 -14.20 0.25
C PRO A 5 -10.86 -13.68 -0.29
N MET A 6 -10.70 -13.69 -1.61
CA MET A 6 -9.49 -13.22 -2.29
C MET A 6 -9.39 -11.71 -2.11
N ARG A 7 -8.55 -11.27 -1.18
CA ARG A 7 -8.25 -9.86 -0.97
C ARG A 7 -7.04 -9.46 -1.80
N ASN A 8 -6.97 -8.20 -2.20
CA ASN A 8 -5.83 -7.65 -2.92
C ASN A 8 -5.11 -6.64 -2.02
N CYS A 9 -3.79 -6.64 -2.11
CA CYS A 9 -2.96 -5.63 -1.47
C CYS A 9 -3.35 -4.23 -1.99
N LEU A 10 -3.74 -3.32 -1.11
CA LEU A 10 -4.13 -1.94 -1.46
C LEU A 10 -3.00 -1.11 -2.09
N ILE A 11 -1.77 -1.62 -2.06
CA ILE A 11 -0.57 -0.90 -2.50
C ILE A 11 -0.08 -1.40 -3.87
N CYS A 12 -0.18 -2.70 -4.14
CA CYS A 12 0.36 -3.30 -5.37
C CYS A 12 -0.56 -4.32 -6.02
N SER A 13 -1.82 -4.38 -5.59
CA SER A 13 -2.91 -5.19 -6.12
C SER A 13 -2.66 -6.71 -6.21
N VAL A 14 -1.55 -7.21 -5.66
CA VAL A 14 -1.29 -8.64 -5.58
C VAL A 14 -2.30 -9.29 -4.65
N GLN A 15 -2.77 -10.47 -5.00
CA GLN A 15 -3.64 -11.25 -4.14
C GLN A 15 -2.93 -11.59 -2.82
N ILE A 16 -3.66 -11.48 -1.72
CA ILE A 16 -3.20 -11.79 -0.37
C ILE A 16 -4.15 -12.77 0.32
N SER A 17 -3.58 -13.69 1.08
CA SER A 17 -4.32 -14.53 2.02
C SER A 17 -4.34 -13.92 3.43
N GLU A 18 -3.28 -13.18 3.77
CA GLU A 18 -3.02 -12.60 5.09
C GLU A 18 -2.80 -11.09 4.99
N CYS A 19 -3.11 -10.38 6.07
CA CYS A 19 -2.98 -8.92 6.16
C CYS A 19 -1.82 -8.52 7.07
N HIS A 20 -1.24 -7.36 6.80
CA HIS A 20 -0.11 -6.84 7.55
C HIS A 20 -0.26 -5.35 7.83
N LEU A 21 0.35 -4.87 8.92
CA LEU A 21 0.27 -3.47 9.36
C LEU A 21 -1.17 -3.01 9.70
N GLY A 22 -2.09 -3.94 9.97
CA GLY A 22 -3.50 -3.62 10.27
C GLY A 22 -4.36 -3.30 9.04
N VAL A 23 -3.82 -3.45 7.83
CA VAL A 23 -4.52 -3.17 6.56
C VAL A 23 -4.32 -4.31 5.55
N ASP A 24 -5.10 -4.31 4.47
CA ASP A 24 -4.93 -5.23 3.34
C ASP A 24 -3.62 -4.92 2.58
N CYS A 25 -2.51 -5.39 3.13
CA CYS A 25 -1.16 -5.17 2.66
C CYS A 25 -0.38 -6.48 2.62
N CYS A 26 0.23 -6.80 1.48
CA CYS A 26 1.00 -8.03 1.32
C CYS A 26 2.31 -8.03 2.11
N LEU A 27 2.86 -9.22 2.37
CA LEU A 27 4.09 -9.40 3.12
C LEU A 27 5.26 -8.58 2.54
N ALA A 28 5.37 -8.53 1.21
CA ALA A 28 6.42 -7.78 0.53
C ALA A 28 6.28 -6.27 0.73
N CYS A 29 5.06 -5.71 0.70
CA CYS A 29 4.81 -4.30 0.99
C CYS A 29 5.08 -3.97 2.46
N SER A 30 4.67 -4.84 3.39
CA SER A 30 4.94 -4.67 4.82
C SER A 30 6.44 -4.67 5.13
N ALA A 31 7.19 -5.64 4.60
CA ALA A 31 8.64 -5.71 4.76
C ALA A 31 9.34 -4.50 4.11
N PHE A 32 8.87 -4.09 2.93
CA PHE A 32 9.37 -2.88 2.26
C PHE A 32 9.16 -1.62 3.11
N TYR A 33 7.96 -1.43 3.68
CA TYR A 33 7.64 -0.30 4.54
C TYR A 33 8.59 -0.25 5.75
N LYS A 34 8.68 -1.36 6.50
CA LYS A 34 9.55 -1.47 7.69
C LYS A 34 11.01 -1.18 7.36
N ARG A 35 11.54 -1.68 6.24
CA ARG A 35 12.91 -1.34 5.82
C ARG A 35 13.05 0.13 5.47
N THR A 36 12.05 0.70 4.80
CA THR A 36 12.12 2.08 4.30
C THR A 36 12.04 3.11 5.42
N ILE A 37 11.21 2.90 6.45
CA ILE A 37 11.14 3.81 7.61
C ILE A 37 12.41 3.78 8.47
N ASN A 38 13.12 2.65 8.51
CA ASN A 38 14.37 2.48 9.25
C ASN A 38 15.61 2.90 8.43
N LEU A 39 15.45 3.15 7.13
CA LEU A 39 16.51 3.65 6.25
C LEU A 39 16.27 5.14 5.95
N ASN A 40 17.22 5.76 5.24
CA ASN A 40 17.06 7.14 4.81
C ASN A 40 15.97 7.26 3.71
N LYS A 41 14.72 7.50 4.13
CA LYS A 41 13.55 7.72 3.27
C LYS A 41 13.75 8.85 2.26
N GLU A 42 14.62 9.82 2.56
CA GLU A 42 14.94 10.96 1.69
C GLU A 42 15.73 10.53 0.43
N SER A 43 16.35 9.35 0.45
CA SER A 43 17.04 8.79 -0.71
C SER A 43 16.09 8.25 -1.79
N LEU A 44 14.79 8.10 -1.49
CA LEU A 44 13.80 7.64 -2.44
C LEU A 44 13.48 8.73 -3.45
N LYS A 45 13.86 8.52 -4.71
CA LYS A 45 13.48 9.39 -5.82
C LYS A 45 12.36 8.75 -6.64
N CYS A 46 11.39 9.57 -7.04
CA CYS A 46 10.39 9.14 -8.00
C CYS A 46 11.05 8.92 -9.36
N LYS A 47 10.68 7.84 -10.05
CA LYS A 47 11.22 7.53 -11.39
C LYS A 47 10.78 8.56 -12.43
N MET A 48 9.54 9.03 -12.33
CA MET A 48 8.95 9.99 -13.27
C MET A 48 9.05 11.45 -12.78
N GLY A 49 9.49 11.67 -11.54
CA GLY A 49 9.52 12.99 -10.91
C GLY A 49 8.16 13.56 -10.51
N THR A 50 7.05 12.87 -10.83
CA THR A 50 5.67 13.33 -10.56
C THR A 50 5.12 12.90 -9.20
N ASP A 51 5.85 12.04 -8.49
CA ASP A 51 5.39 11.34 -7.27
C ASP A 51 4.08 10.55 -7.38
N ASP A 52 3.49 10.44 -8.58
CA ASP A 52 2.33 9.62 -8.88
C ASP A 52 2.63 8.67 -10.05
N CYS A 53 3.47 7.66 -9.81
CA CYS A 53 3.74 6.62 -10.81
C CYS A 53 2.62 5.55 -10.87
N THR A 54 1.44 5.85 -10.32
CA THR A 54 0.40 4.89 -9.96
C THR A 54 -0.45 4.48 -11.17
N GLU A 55 -0.48 5.29 -12.22
CA GLU A 55 -1.44 5.12 -13.33
C GLU A 55 -1.07 4.05 -14.38
N PHE A 56 0.19 3.65 -14.55
CA PHE A 56 0.55 2.86 -15.74
C PHE A 56 0.64 1.33 -15.56
N LYS A 57 0.80 0.81 -14.33
CA LYS A 57 0.82 -0.63 -14.06
C LYS A 57 0.36 -0.94 -12.63
N ALA A 58 -0.35 -2.06 -12.46
CA ALA A 58 -0.79 -2.62 -11.16
C ALA A 58 0.34 -2.78 -10.12
N ILE A 59 1.60 -2.76 -10.57
CA ILE A 59 2.79 -2.74 -9.72
C ILE A 59 3.58 -1.49 -10.05
N SER A 60 3.43 -0.43 -9.26
CA SER A 60 4.31 0.73 -9.39
C SER A 60 5.73 0.27 -9.00
N SER A 61 6.62 0.20 -9.99
CA SER A 61 8.04 -0.14 -9.76
C SER A 61 8.80 1.01 -9.09
N CYS A 62 8.13 2.13 -8.83
CA CYS A 62 8.66 3.31 -8.17
C CYS A 62 8.64 3.11 -6.66
N ARG A 63 9.82 3.00 -6.04
CA ARG A 63 9.95 2.82 -4.59
C ARG A 63 9.38 4.01 -3.81
N LYS A 64 9.52 5.24 -4.32
CA LYS A 64 8.98 6.45 -3.67
C LYS A 64 7.45 6.41 -3.65
N CYS A 65 6.79 6.24 -4.81
CA CYS A 65 5.33 6.18 -4.89
C CYS A 65 4.76 5.00 -4.08
N ARG A 66 5.42 3.83 -4.11
CA ARG A 66 5.02 2.69 -3.27
C ARG A 66 5.06 3.03 -1.78
N PHE A 67 6.08 3.78 -1.34
CA PHE A 67 6.20 4.23 0.05
C PHE A 67 5.14 5.29 0.41
N LEU A 68 4.91 6.27 -0.46
CA LEU A 68 3.86 7.28 -0.27
C LEU A 68 2.47 6.64 -0.16
N LYS A 69 2.15 5.67 -1.02
CA LYS A 69 0.89 4.92 -0.96
C LYS A 69 0.74 4.13 0.35
N LEU A 70 1.83 3.56 0.85
CA LEU A 70 1.85 2.90 2.16
C LEU A 70 1.55 3.89 3.29
N CYS A 71 2.18 5.07 3.31
CA CYS A 71 1.89 6.11 4.29
C CYS A 71 0.41 6.51 4.25
N GLU A 72 -0.10 6.86 3.06
CA GLU A 72 -1.49 7.28 2.86
C GLU A 72 -2.49 6.26 3.42
N VAL A 73 -2.35 4.97 3.06
CA VAL A 73 -3.26 3.91 3.52
C VAL A 73 -3.16 3.70 5.03
N LEU A 74 -1.96 3.77 5.61
CA LEU A 74 -1.77 3.62 7.05
C LEU A 74 -2.34 4.80 7.83
N GLU A 75 -2.17 6.03 7.34
CA GLU A 75 -2.72 7.24 7.93
C GLU A 75 -4.26 7.22 7.92
N GLN A 76 -4.87 6.78 6.81
CA GLN A 76 -6.32 6.58 6.71
C GLN A 76 -6.82 5.50 7.68
N SER A 77 -6.05 4.42 7.89
CA SER A 77 -6.42 3.38 8.86
C SER A 77 -6.29 3.80 10.32
N ALA A 78 -5.40 4.76 10.62
CA ALA A 78 -5.18 5.28 11.97
C ALA A 78 -6.22 6.32 12.39
N ASN A 79 -6.83 7.03 11.43
CA ASN A 79 -7.92 7.97 11.65
C ASN A 79 -9.21 7.44 11.00
N PRO A 80 -9.99 6.60 11.70
CA PRO A 80 -11.29 6.14 11.21
C PRO A 80 -12.31 7.29 11.32
N SER A 81 -12.16 8.32 10.49
CA SER A 81 -13.25 9.25 10.21
C SER A 81 -14.31 8.45 9.47
N LYS A 82 -15.45 8.25 10.14
CA LYS A 82 -16.67 7.64 9.62
C LYS A 82 -17.03 8.21 8.24
N ASP A 83 -16.85 7.43 7.18
CA ASP A 83 -17.75 7.41 6.02
C ASP A 83 -17.52 6.14 5.19
N GLN A 84 -18.24 5.10 5.56
CA GLN A 84 -18.63 4.01 4.66
C GLN A 84 -20.13 3.86 4.87
N GLU A 85 -20.89 4.88 4.48
CA GLU A 85 -22.30 4.68 4.17
C GLU A 85 -22.35 3.98 2.81
N THR A 86 -22.89 2.77 2.84
CA THR A 86 -23.30 2.01 1.66
C THR A 86 -24.38 2.81 0.93
N ASP A 87 -24.39 2.78 -0.41
CA ASP A 87 -25.60 2.63 -1.26
C ASP A 87 -25.33 3.19 -2.67
N LYS A 88 -25.36 2.32 -3.68
CA LYS A 88 -26.41 2.36 -4.72
C LYS A 88 -26.41 1.10 -5.59
#